data_AF-A0A7J4AY58-F1
#
_entry.id   AF-A0A7J4AY58-F1
#
_cell.length_a   1.000
_cell.length_b   1.000
_cell.length_c   1.000
_cell.angle_alpha   90.00
_cell.angle_beta   90.00
_cell.angle_gamma   90.00
#
_symmetry.space_group_name_H-M   'P 1'
#
loop_
_entity.id
_entity.type
_entity.pdbx_description
1 polymer ?
#
loop_
_entity_poly.entity_id
_entity_poly.type
_entity_poly.pdbx_seq_one_letter_code
_entity_poly.pdbx_strand_id
1 'polypeptide(L)'
;MGRVKVVNNTYVPVSGLAKLVSAPRGIMNAAEDPLHAFGYVAIITLFSLGLSLVWLSVSGMDARSLSTQLAESEVFLRGFRSTPSVMESKIAPYINTVTLIGGILIGLIAGLGDVLGVLGGGMGVLLAVDIIQSYHQLILSETLETHPELARFLGG
;
A
#
# COMPACT_ATOMS: atom_id res chain seq x y z
N MET A 1 13.94 -33.57 12.00
CA MET A 1 14.19 -33.09 13.37
C MET A 1 13.72 -31.64 13.49
N GLY A 2 12.40 -31.41 13.56
CA GLY A 2 11.83 -30.10 13.88
C GLY A 2 11.57 -30.07 15.38
N ARG A 3 12.34 -29.29 16.14
CA ARG A 3 12.08 -29.10 17.57
C ARG A 3 10.94 -28.08 17.69
N VAL A 4 9.89 -28.44 18.42
CA VAL A 4 8.84 -27.55 18.93
C VAL A 4 9.13 -27.29 20.40
N LYS A 5 9.07 -26.05 20.87
CA LYS A 5 9.11 -25.70 22.30
C LYS A 5 7.69 -25.31 22.67
N VAL A 6 7.13 -25.98 23.67
CA VAL A 6 5.82 -25.64 24.22
C VAL A 6 6.07 -24.61 25.31
N VAL A 7 5.73 -23.35 25.04
CA VAL A 7 5.65 -22.30 26.06
C VAL A 7 4.18 -21.87 26.09
N ASN A 8 3.52 -22.06 27.24
CA ASN A 8 2.13 -21.66 27.51
C ASN A 8 1.10 -22.16 26.47
N ASN A 9 0.96 -23.48 26.31
CA ASN A 9 -0.11 -24.13 25.55
C ASN A 9 -0.23 -23.72 24.05
N THR A 10 0.82 -23.11 23.48
CA THR A 10 0.88 -22.73 22.07
C THR A 10 2.10 -23.37 21.42
N TYR A 11 1.91 -24.04 20.29
CA TYR A 11 2.99 -24.66 19.52
C TYR A 11 3.77 -23.58 18.77
N VAL A 12 4.93 -23.19 19.28
CA VAL A 12 5.87 -22.35 18.53
C VAL A 12 6.88 -23.24 17.78
N PRO A 13 6.91 -23.20 16.43
CA PRO A 13 7.88 -23.94 15.64
C PRO A 13 9.27 -23.32 15.81
N VAL A 14 10.24 -24.11 16.31
CA VAL A 14 11.57 -23.60 16.71
C VAL A 14 12.61 -23.77 15.60
N SER A 15 12.24 -24.29 14.41
CA SER A 15 13.15 -24.41 13.26
C SER A 15 12.40 -24.55 11.91
N GLY A 16 12.97 -23.97 10.85
CA GLY A 16 12.51 -24.05 9.45
C GLY A 16 12.09 -22.70 8.83
N LEU A 17 11.81 -22.68 7.51
CA LEU A 17 11.20 -21.54 6.79
C LEU A 17 9.88 -21.07 7.45
N ALA A 18 9.24 -21.94 8.21
CA ALA A 18 8.06 -21.63 9.01
C ALA A 18 8.34 -20.61 10.14
N LYS A 19 9.54 -20.62 10.77
CA LYS A 19 9.94 -19.58 11.74
C LYS A 19 10.05 -18.23 11.02
N LEU A 20 10.51 -18.21 9.77
CA LEU A 20 10.70 -16.99 8.97
C LEU A 20 9.38 -16.35 8.51
N VAL A 21 8.29 -17.13 8.39
CA VAL A 21 6.95 -16.66 8.00
C VAL A 21 6.06 -16.34 9.20
N SER A 22 6.32 -16.94 10.37
CA SER A 22 5.60 -16.62 11.61
C SER A 22 6.05 -15.28 12.17
N ALA A 23 5.18 -14.26 12.09
CA ALA A 23 5.40 -12.97 12.73
C ALA A 23 5.65 -13.19 14.24
N PRO A 24 6.76 -12.68 14.82
CA PRO A 24 6.93 -12.59 16.25
C PRO A 24 5.92 -11.57 16.77
N ARG A 25 4.68 -12.00 16.98
CA ARG A 25 3.63 -11.14 17.49
C ARG A 25 3.96 -10.80 18.94
N GLY A 26 4.18 -9.53 19.21
CA GLY A 26 4.38 -8.98 20.54
C GLY A 26 5.83 -8.56 20.84
N ILE A 27 5.93 -7.43 21.55
CA ILE A 27 7.18 -6.75 21.95
C ILE A 27 8.14 -7.71 22.68
N MET A 28 7.61 -8.67 23.46
CA MET A 28 8.40 -9.69 24.16
C MET A 28 9.11 -10.67 23.20
N ASN A 29 8.46 -11.09 22.11
CA ASN A 29 9.05 -12.02 21.14
C ASN A 29 10.03 -11.30 20.17
N ALA A 30 9.78 -10.02 19.88
CA ALA A 30 10.68 -9.19 19.09
C ALA A 30 11.97 -8.79 19.85
N ALA A 31 11.90 -8.67 21.17
CA ALA A 31 13.05 -8.38 22.03
C ALA A 31 13.98 -9.60 22.25
N GLU A 32 13.46 -10.82 22.15
CA GLU A 32 14.25 -12.05 22.32
C GLU A 32 15.11 -12.41 21.09
N ASP A 33 14.64 -12.14 19.86
CA ASP A 33 15.37 -12.42 18.60
C ASP A 33 15.27 -11.23 17.61
N PRO A 34 15.95 -10.09 17.86
CA PRO A 34 15.84 -8.88 17.03
C PRO A 34 16.30 -9.06 15.58
N LEU A 35 17.24 -10.00 15.33
CA LEU A 35 17.71 -10.32 13.99
C LEU A 35 16.60 -10.98 13.14
N HIS A 36 15.72 -11.75 13.77
CA HIS A 36 14.64 -12.48 13.11
C HIS A 36 13.45 -11.57 12.79
N ALA A 37 13.17 -10.60 13.67
CA ALA A 37 12.18 -9.55 13.44
C ALA A 37 12.55 -8.67 12.23
N PHE A 38 13.83 -8.27 12.12
CA PHE A 38 14.29 -7.49 10.97
C PHE A 38 14.20 -8.27 9.65
N GLY A 39 14.57 -9.56 9.66
CA GLY A 39 14.43 -10.44 8.50
C GLY A 39 12.98 -10.60 8.02
N TYR A 40 12.03 -10.73 8.95
CA TYR A 40 10.60 -10.77 8.63
C TYR A 40 10.12 -9.46 7.97
N VAL A 41 10.46 -8.31 8.56
CA VAL A 41 10.09 -6.99 8.01
C VAL A 41 10.71 -6.77 6.62
N ALA A 42 11.96 -7.21 6.42
CA ALA A 42 12.60 -7.11 5.11
C ALA A 42 11.87 -7.95 4.05
N ILE A 43 11.49 -9.18 4.37
CA ILE A 43 10.76 -10.08 3.46
C ILE A 43 9.37 -9.54 3.14
N ILE A 44 8.62 -9.09 4.15
CA ILE A 44 7.26 -8.54 3.94
C ILE A 44 7.32 -7.27 3.09
N THR A 45 8.33 -6.42 3.29
CA THR A 45 8.55 -5.20 2.52
C THR A 45 8.92 -5.52 1.07
N LEU A 46 9.84 -6.47 0.84
CA LEU A 46 10.21 -6.91 -0.51
C LEU A 46 9.04 -7.53 -1.27
N PHE A 47 8.22 -8.32 -0.58
CA PHE A 47 7.03 -8.91 -1.18
C PHE A 47 5.98 -7.84 -1.53
N SER A 48 5.75 -6.88 -0.63
CA SER A 48 4.86 -5.73 -0.86
C SER A 48 5.32 -4.88 -2.05
N LEU A 49 6.63 -4.64 -2.17
CA LEU A 49 7.24 -3.95 -3.31
C LEU A 49 6.95 -4.66 -4.64
N GLY A 50 7.19 -5.97 -4.69
CA GLY A 50 6.94 -6.77 -5.89
C GLY A 50 5.45 -6.74 -6.29
N LEU A 51 4.57 -6.90 -5.31
CA LEU A 51 3.12 -6.78 -5.54
C LEU A 51 2.71 -5.39 -6.02
N SER A 52 3.31 -4.33 -5.50
CA SER A 52 3.00 -2.95 -5.90
C SER A 52 3.33 -2.69 -7.38
N LEU A 53 4.48 -3.18 -7.85
CA LEU A 53 4.89 -3.06 -9.24
C LEU A 53 4.03 -3.92 -10.17
N VAL A 54 3.71 -5.15 -9.77
CA VAL A 54 2.82 -6.03 -10.55
C VAL A 54 1.41 -5.44 -10.61
N TRP A 55 0.90 -4.94 -9.49
CA TRP A 55 -0.42 -4.30 -9.43
C TRP A 55 -0.51 -3.09 -10.37
N LEU A 56 0.56 -2.29 -10.48
CA LEU A 56 0.59 -1.17 -11.42
C LEU A 56 0.29 -1.62 -12.85
N SER A 57 0.98 -2.66 -13.33
CA SER A 57 0.74 -3.23 -14.66
C SER A 57 -0.63 -3.89 -14.84
N VAL A 58 -1.20 -4.46 -13.77
CA VAL A 58 -2.50 -5.14 -13.80
C VAL A 58 -3.66 -4.13 -13.74
N SER A 59 -3.49 -3.04 -13.01
CA SER A 59 -4.52 -2.02 -12.79
C SER A 59 -4.86 -1.21 -14.04
N GLY A 60 -4.07 -1.31 -15.10
CA GLY A 60 -4.26 -0.54 -16.33
C GLY A 60 -4.09 0.97 -16.14
N MET A 61 -3.67 1.44 -14.95
CA MET A 61 -3.30 2.83 -14.65
C MET A 61 -1.89 3.17 -15.13
N ASP A 62 -1.44 2.54 -16.21
CA ASP A 62 -0.17 2.90 -16.83
C ASP A 62 -0.23 4.36 -17.31
N ALA A 63 0.93 5.02 -17.32
CA ALA A 63 1.10 6.42 -17.74
C ALA A 63 0.35 6.76 -19.04
N ARG A 64 0.24 5.78 -19.92
CA ARG A 64 -0.51 5.83 -21.16
C ARG A 64 -2.01 6.02 -20.97
N SER A 65 -2.65 5.23 -20.10
CA SER A 65 -4.08 5.33 -19.79
C SER A 65 -4.42 6.62 -19.07
N LEU A 66 -3.56 7.07 -18.13
CA LEU A 66 -3.72 8.35 -17.45
C LEU A 66 -3.56 9.53 -18.41
N SER A 67 -2.51 9.51 -19.25
CA SER A 67 -2.27 10.57 -20.25
C SER A 67 -3.35 10.62 -21.33
N THR A 68 -3.96 9.48 -21.69
CA THR A 68 -5.08 9.42 -22.62
C THR A 68 -6.35 9.97 -21.98
N GLN A 69 -6.67 9.60 -20.73
CA GLN A 69 -7.79 10.19 -19.98
C GLN A 69 -7.64 11.70 -19.79
N LEU A 70 -6.44 12.17 -19.45
CA LEU A 70 -6.11 13.60 -19.31
C LEU A 70 -6.17 14.35 -20.64
N ALA A 71 -5.87 13.69 -21.76
CA ALA A 71 -5.97 14.27 -23.10
C ALA A 71 -7.42 14.27 -23.64
N GLU A 72 -8.22 13.26 -23.27
CA GLU A 72 -9.64 13.14 -23.63
C GLU A 72 -10.54 14.05 -22.80
N SER A 73 -10.17 14.36 -21.56
CA SER A 73 -10.74 15.51 -20.85
C SER A 73 -10.21 16.78 -21.53
N GLU A 74 -11.00 17.38 -22.44
CA GLU A 74 -10.69 18.58 -23.25
C GLU A 74 -10.41 19.87 -22.44
N VAL A 75 -9.68 19.79 -21.34
CA VAL A 75 -9.45 20.86 -20.38
C VAL A 75 -7.93 21.07 -20.28
N PHE A 76 -7.43 21.90 -21.21
CA PHE A 76 -6.14 22.62 -21.19
C PHE A 76 -4.84 21.97 -21.69
N LEU A 77 -4.76 21.65 -22.99
CA LEU A 77 -3.53 22.00 -23.73
C LEU A 77 -3.84 22.74 -25.03
N ARG A 78 -4.39 23.95 -24.88
CA ARG A 78 -4.42 24.95 -25.95
C ARG A 78 -2.97 25.42 -26.21
N GLY A 79 -2.30 24.88 -27.22
CA GLY A 79 -1.17 25.59 -27.85
C GLY A 79 0.11 24.84 -28.23
N PHE A 80 0.22 23.51 -28.11
CA PHE A 80 1.33 22.77 -28.72
C PHE A 80 0.79 21.57 -29.50
N ARG A 81 1.51 21.13 -30.53
CA ARG A 81 1.33 19.82 -31.17
C ARG A 81 1.55 18.75 -30.09
N SER A 82 0.53 18.52 -29.28
CA SER A 82 0.57 17.74 -28.05
C SER A 82 0.45 16.29 -28.45
N THR A 83 1.54 15.74 -28.97
CA THR A 83 1.61 14.31 -29.23
C THR A 83 1.52 13.61 -27.87
N PRO A 84 0.50 12.76 -27.62
CA PRO A 84 0.33 12.05 -26.34
C PRO A 84 1.59 11.31 -25.88
N SER A 85 2.43 10.90 -26.84
CA SER A 85 3.74 10.27 -26.62
C SER A 85 4.75 11.10 -25.80
N VAL A 86 4.73 12.44 -25.89
CA VAL A 86 5.68 13.28 -25.11
C VAL A 86 5.24 13.41 -23.66
N MET A 87 3.93 13.48 -23.42
CA MET A 87 3.35 13.53 -22.07
C MET A 87 3.49 12.18 -21.35
N GLU A 88 3.32 11.08 -22.08
CA GLU A 88 3.54 9.70 -21.62
C GLU A 88 4.96 9.50 -21.07
N SER A 89 6.00 9.95 -21.80
CA SER A 89 7.40 9.78 -21.37
C SER A 89 7.77 10.55 -20.10
N LYS A 90 7.06 11.66 -19.83
CA LYS A 90 7.29 12.48 -18.64
C LYS A 90 6.52 11.97 -17.43
N ILE A 91 5.32 11.42 -17.60
CA ILE A 91 4.46 10.95 -16.51
C ILE A 91 4.87 9.55 -16.02
N ALA A 92 5.35 8.67 -16.91
CA ALA A 92 5.79 7.32 -16.58
C ALA A 92 6.80 7.21 -15.42
N PRO A 93 7.88 8.01 -15.35
CA PRO A 93 8.80 7.94 -14.23
C PRO A 93 8.18 8.42 -12.91
N TYR A 94 7.22 9.35 -12.91
CA TYR A 94 6.54 9.79 -11.68
C TYR A 94 5.68 8.68 -11.10
N ILE A 95 4.92 7.97 -11.95
CA ILE A 95 4.06 6.86 -11.51
C ILE A 95 4.93 5.76 -10.89
N ASN A 96 5.96 5.30 -11.60
CA ASN A 96 6.84 4.24 -11.09
C ASN A 96 7.58 4.66 -9.81
N THR A 97 7.98 5.94 -9.69
CA THR A 97 8.64 6.45 -8.48
C THR A 97 7.68 6.47 -7.29
N VAL A 98 6.46 6.95 -7.47
CA VAL A 98 5.45 7.00 -6.40
C VAL A 98 5.05 5.59 -5.96
N THR A 99 4.87 4.65 -6.90
CA THR A 99 4.58 3.25 -6.60
C THR A 99 5.71 2.59 -5.81
N LEU A 100 6.97 2.81 -6.20
CA LEU A 100 8.13 2.27 -5.50
C LEU A 100 8.22 2.79 -4.06
N ILE A 101 8.08 4.11 -3.88
CA ILE A 101 8.14 4.74 -2.54
C ILE A 101 6.94 4.30 -1.69
N GLY A 102 5.74 4.26 -2.27
CA GLY A 102 4.53 3.82 -1.61
C GLY A 102 4.62 2.37 -1.13
N GLY A 103 5.08 1.45 -2.00
CA GLY A 103 5.29 0.04 -1.63
C GLY A 103 6.29 -0.14 -0.49
N ILE A 104 7.40 0.61 -0.49
CA ILE A 104 8.39 0.58 0.60
C ILE A 104 7.76 1.06 1.92
N LEU A 105 7.07 2.21 1.88
CA LEU A 105 6.47 2.80 3.08
C LEU A 105 5.37 1.91 3.68
N ILE A 106 4.48 1.39 2.85
CA ILE A 106 3.40 0.50 3.26
C ILE A 106 3.97 -0.78 3.87
N GLY A 107 4.95 -1.41 3.20
CA GLY A 107 5.63 -2.61 3.71
C GLY A 107 6.32 -2.37 5.06
N LEU A 108 6.98 -1.21 5.21
CA LEU A 108 7.65 -0.83 6.45
C LEU A 108 6.65 -0.60 7.59
N ILE A 109 5.57 0.15 7.36
CA ILE A 109 4.52 0.42 8.37
C ILE A 109 3.83 -0.89 8.78
N ALA A 110 3.52 -1.76 7.82
CA ALA A 110 2.93 -3.06 8.10
C ALA A 110 3.84 -3.92 8.97
N GLY A 111 5.12 -4.04 8.58
CA GLY A 111 6.11 -4.81 9.33
C GLY A 111 6.36 -4.27 10.73
N LEU A 112 6.44 -2.95 10.90
CA LEU A 112 6.58 -2.31 12.21
C LEU A 112 5.34 -2.53 13.08
N GLY A 113 4.13 -2.40 12.52
CA GLY A 113 2.89 -2.66 13.24
C GLY A 113 2.76 -4.10 13.73
N ASP A 114 3.25 -5.07 12.95
CA ASP A 114 3.28 -6.47 13.33
C ASP A 114 4.28 -6.74 14.47
N VAL A 115 5.46 -6.10 14.44
CA VAL A 115 6.50 -6.20 15.50
C VAL A 115 6.05 -5.53 16.80
N LEU A 116 5.37 -4.38 16.71
CA LEU A 116 4.83 -3.65 17.87
C LEU A 116 3.64 -4.38 18.51
N GLY A 117 3.08 -5.40 17.85
CA GLY A 117 1.97 -6.19 18.39
C GLY A 117 0.65 -5.43 18.40
N VAL A 118 0.41 -4.56 17.41
CA VAL A 118 -0.84 -3.82 17.27
C VAL A 118 -2.02 -4.79 17.13
N LEU A 119 -3.13 -4.50 17.82
CA LEU A 119 -4.37 -5.27 17.72
C LEU A 119 -4.86 -5.26 16.26
N GLY A 120 -4.88 -6.43 15.62
CA GLY A 120 -5.20 -6.57 14.18
C GLY A 120 -4.00 -6.56 13.23
N GLY A 121 -2.78 -6.37 13.73
CA GLY A 121 -1.54 -6.32 12.93
C GLY A 121 -1.39 -5.02 12.12
N GLY A 122 -0.18 -4.76 11.63
CA GLY A 122 0.11 -3.57 10.81
C GLY A 122 -0.69 -3.56 9.51
N MET A 123 -0.89 -4.71 8.87
CA MET A 123 -1.75 -4.82 7.68
C MET A 123 -3.22 -4.55 7.99
N GLY A 124 -3.75 -5.03 9.12
CA GLY A 124 -5.15 -4.81 9.48
C GLY A 124 -5.48 -3.35 9.72
N VAL A 125 -4.57 -2.59 10.34
CA VAL A 125 -4.72 -1.15 10.52
C VAL A 125 -4.72 -0.41 9.18
N LEU A 126 -3.80 -0.75 8.27
CA LEU A 126 -3.74 -0.13 6.95
C LEU A 126 -5.02 -0.37 6.15
N LEU A 127 -5.54 -1.60 6.16
CA LEU A 127 -6.82 -1.92 5.51
C LEU A 127 -7.99 -1.17 6.16
N ALA A 128 -8.02 -1.04 7.48
CA ALA A 128 -9.08 -0.30 8.16
C ALA A 128 -9.08 1.19 7.77
N VAL A 129 -7.91 1.83 7.76
CA VAL A 129 -7.76 3.23 7.33
C VAL A 129 -8.16 3.41 5.86
N ASP A 130 -7.75 2.48 4.98
CA ASP A 130 -8.08 2.50 3.56
C ASP A 130 -9.59 2.38 3.30
N ILE A 131 -10.26 1.45 3.99
CA ILE A 131 -11.72 1.28 3.90
C ILE A 131 -12.45 2.54 4.39
N ILE A 132 -12.02 3.12 5.51
CA ILE A 132 -12.62 4.35 6.05
C ILE A 132 -12.46 5.50 5.05
N GLN A 133 -11.28 5.68 4.47
CA GLN A 133 -11.04 6.75 3.51
C GLN A 133 -11.85 6.55 2.22
N SER A 134 -11.92 5.32 1.72
CA SER A 134 -12.72 4.99 0.52
C SER A 134 -14.21 5.26 0.76
N TYR A 135 -14.72 4.90 1.94
CA TYR A 135 -16.10 5.18 2.32
C TYR A 135 -16.39 6.69 2.45
N HIS A 136 -15.44 7.45 3.00
CA HIS A 136 -15.56 8.90 3.09
C HIS A 136 -15.65 9.55 1.70
N GLN A 137 -14.84 9.10 0.74
CA GLN A 137 -14.93 9.59 -0.65
C GLN A 137 -16.29 9.28 -1.28
N LEU A 138 -16.83 8.08 -1.04
CA LEU A 138 -18.14 7.67 -1.56
C LEU A 138 -19.27 8.57 -1.03
N ILE A 139 -19.31 8.82 0.28
CA ILE A 139 -20.30 9.72 0.88
C ILE A 139 -20.15 11.14 0.35
N LEU A 140 -18.91 11.63 0.23
CA LEU A 140 -18.66 12.97 -0.31
C LEU A 140 -19.17 13.10 -1.74
N SER A 141 -18.92 12.11 -2.61
CA SER A 141 -19.44 12.13 -3.98
C SER A 141 -20.97 12.15 -4.02
N GLU A 142 -21.64 11.29 -3.23
CA GLU A 142 -23.11 11.25 -3.18
C GLU A 142 -23.70 12.56 -2.62
N THR A 143 -23.04 13.16 -1.63
CA THR A 143 -23.46 14.42 -1.01
C THR A 143 -23.36 15.58 -2.00
N LEU A 144 -22.29 15.63 -2.79
CA LEU A 144 -22.07 16.65 -3.81
C LEU A 144 -23.08 16.55 -4.96
N GLU A 145 -23.45 15.33 -5.35
CA GLU A 145 -24.49 15.07 -6.37
C GLU A 145 -25.89 15.44 -5.87
N THR A 146 -26.18 15.15 -4.59
CA THR A 146 -27.51 15.39 -4.01
C THR A 146 -27.72 16.85 -3.59
N HIS A 147 -26.65 17.55 -3.19
CA HIS A 147 -26.70 18.95 -2.72
C HIS A 147 -25.74 19.83 -3.54
N PRO A 148 -26.16 20.35 -4.71
CA PRO A 148 -25.32 21.18 -5.57
C PRO A 148 -24.88 22.50 -4.89
N GLU A 149 -25.57 22.92 -3.82
CA GLU A 149 -25.21 24.10 -3.03
C GLU A 149 -23.96 23.87 -2.16
N LEU A 150 -23.73 22.64 -1.66
CA LEU A 150 -22.50 22.28 -0.93
C LEU A 150 -21.30 22.19 -1.87
N ALA A 151 -21.50 21.72 -3.11
CA ALA A 151 -20.48 21.71 -4.14
C ALA A 151 -20.00 23.13 -4.48
N ARG A 152 -20.93 24.10 -4.53
CA ARG A 152 -20.60 25.51 -4.78
C ARG A 152 -19.92 26.20 -3.60
N PHE A 153 -20.14 25.74 -2.37
CA PHE A 153 -19.48 26.27 -1.17
C PHE A 153 -18.07 25.69 -0.93
N LEU A 154 -17.84 24.41 -1.26
CA LEU A 154 -16.51 23.78 -1.17
C LEU A 154 -15.60 24.11 -2.37
N GLY A 155 -16.18 24.49 -3.52
CA GLY A 155 -15.45 24.89 -4.73
C GLY A 155 -15.27 26.39 -4.91
N GLY A 156 -15.69 27.22 -3.95
CA GLY A 156 -15.61 28.69 -3.97
C GLY A 156 -14.50 29.24 -3.08
#